data_AF-A0A5J5C3G1-F1
#
_entry.id   AF-A0A5J5C3G1-F1
#
_cell.length_a   1.000
_cell.length_b   1.000
_cell.length_c   1.000
_cell.angle_alpha   90.00
_cell.angle_beta   90.00
_cell.angle_gamma   90.00
#
_symmetry.space_group_name_H-M   'P 1'
#
loop_
_entity.id
_entity.type
_entity.pdbx_description
1 polymer ?
#
loop_
_entity_poly.entity_id
_entity_poly.type
_entity_poly.pdbx_seq_one_letter_code
_entity_poly.pdbx_strand_id
1 'polypeptide(L)'
;MAKLKSGVFLEDIWKMEDISAVSTGVSHHGNDALEATDDREPLDYGTGLPQILSGNFDHQIKSLKLEDEIDQVLQELRKSQETEYKIAEERLCAQKNYLLNLYQQLANERSELSRHTSSTDPDALLDAVLNRVDQIKREVMKLGDMEEVAKGFGKTSKDILREHFGLEMEH
;
A
#
# COMPACT_ATOMS: atom_id res chain seq x y z
N MET A 1 21.75 -44.07 -21.37
CA MET A 1 21.42 -42.66 -21.65
C MET A 1 20.09 -42.35 -20.98
N ALA A 2 20.07 -41.25 -20.25
CA ALA A 2 19.07 -40.84 -19.25
C ALA A 2 17.64 -40.63 -19.78
N LYS A 3 16.66 -40.62 -18.87
CA LYS A 3 15.94 -39.38 -18.47
C LYS A 3 14.98 -39.64 -17.30
N LEU A 4 15.14 -38.88 -16.21
CA LEU A 4 14.15 -38.71 -15.14
C LEU A 4 12.93 -37.97 -15.69
N LYS A 5 11.74 -38.27 -15.15
CA LYS A 5 10.64 -37.31 -14.99
C LYS A 5 9.69 -37.80 -13.89
N SER A 6 9.92 -37.31 -12.68
CA SER A 6 8.92 -37.28 -11.60
C SER A 6 8.60 -35.81 -11.36
N GLY A 7 7.32 -35.44 -11.44
CA GLY A 7 6.79 -34.21 -10.90
C GLY A 7 6.00 -34.58 -9.66
N VAL A 8 6.49 -34.16 -8.50
CA VAL A 8 5.82 -34.32 -7.20
C VAL A 8 4.71 -33.26 -7.10
N PHE A 9 3.53 -33.65 -6.61
CA PHE A 9 2.38 -32.78 -6.45
C PHE A 9 2.61 -31.81 -5.28
N LEU A 10 2.15 -30.58 -5.43
CA LEU A 10 2.37 -29.49 -4.46
C LEU A 10 1.81 -29.82 -3.07
N GLU A 11 0.78 -30.68 -3.00
CA GLU A 11 0.22 -31.21 -1.75
C GLU A 11 1.21 -32.01 -0.89
N ASP A 12 2.33 -32.52 -1.43
CA ASP A 12 3.32 -33.29 -0.66
C ASP A 12 4.29 -32.41 0.12
N ILE A 13 4.36 -31.10 -0.17
CA ILE A 13 5.30 -30.18 0.49
C ILE A 13 4.90 -29.87 1.94
N TRP A 14 3.60 -29.97 2.27
CA TRP A 14 3.11 -29.69 3.62
C TRP A 14 3.10 -30.92 4.55
N LYS A 15 3.53 -32.09 4.04
CA LYS A 15 3.73 -33.30 4.85
C LYS A 15 5.10 -33.21 5.52
N MET A 16 5.14 -32.45 6.62
CA MET A 16 6.27 -32.30 7.50
C MET A 16 6.62 -33.65 8.17
N GLU A 17 7.72 -34.28 7.77
CA GLU A 17 8.34 -35.37 8.54
C GLU A 17 9.51 -34.80 9.37
N ASP A 18 9.32 -34.76 10.69
CA ASP A 18 10.39 -34.67 11.67
C ASP A 18 11.39 -35.80 11.43
N ILE A 19 12.60 -35.45 10.97
CA ILE A 19 13.67 -36.42 10.75
C ILE A 19 14.34 -36.72 12.09
N SER A 20 13.76 -37.66 12.85
CA SER A 20 14.48 -38.34 13.94
C SER A 20 14.39 -39.84 13.72
N ALA A 21 15.40 -40.37 13.03
CA ALA A 21 15.71 -41.79 12.90
C ALA A 21 17.07 -41.89 12.21
N VAL A 22 17.99 -42.81 12.47
CA VAL A 22 18.09 -44.00 13.32
C VAL A 22 19.56 -44.40 13.12
N SER A 23 20.31 -44.71 14.19
CA SER A 23 21.56 -45.46 14.03
C SER A 23 21.25 -46.92 14.30
N THR A 24 20.79 -47.63 13.27
CA THR A 24 20.68 -49.10 13.27
C THR A 24 22.08 -49.68 13.04
N GLY A 25 22.72 -50.08 14.14
CA GLY A 25 23.81 -51.05 14.11
C GLY A 25 23.26 -52.45 14.28
N VAL A 26 23.17 -53.20 13.18
CA VAL A 26 22.84 -54.63 13.12
C VAL A 26 24.01 -55.46 13.65
N SER A 27 23.76 -56.49 14.48
CA SER A 27 24.41 -57.82 14.34
C SER A 27 24.03 -58.83 15.45
N HIS A 28 23.35 -59.88 14.99
CA HIS A 28 23.41 -61.30 15.36
C HIS A 28 23.12 -61.85 16.77
N HIS A 29 22.12 -62.74 16.74
CA HIS A 29 21.66 -63.73 17.70
C HIS A 29 22.72 -64.79 18.04
N GLY A 30 22.87 -65.06 19.35
CA GLY A 30 23.58 -66.21 19.91
C GLY A 30 23.24 -66.35 21.39
N ASN A 31 22.53 -67.41 21.73
CA ASN A 31 22.14 -67.84 23.06
C ASN A 31 23.30 -68.54 23.77
N ASP A 32 23.65 -68.15 25.00
CA ASP A 32 24.06 -69.12 26.03
C ASP A 32 24.00 -68.53 27.45
N ALA A 33 23.77 -69.41 28.41
CA ALA A 33 23.44 -69.14 29.82
C ALA A 33 24.63 -68.70 30.69
N LEU A 34 24.38 -67.89 31.74
CA LEU A 34 24.77 -68.13 33.15
C LEU A 34 24.52 -66.92 34.07
N GLU A 35 24.36 -67.24 35.35
CA GLU A 35 23.84 -66.51 36.52
C GLU A 35 24.58 -65.27 37.05
N ALA A 36 23.82 -64.50 37.86
CA ALA A 36 24.17 -63.69 39.05
C ALA A 36 25.00 -62.40 38.83
N THR A 37 24.85 -61.28 39.54
CA THR A 37 24.35 -60.91 40.88
C THR A 37 23.99 -59.41 40.91
N ASP A 38 22.98 -59.06 41.70
CA ASP A 38 22.82 -57.89 42.60
C ASP A 38 23.04 -56.42 42.16
N ASP A 39 22.27 -55.58 42.87
CA ASP A 39 22.48 -54.18 43.23
C ASP A 39 22.02 -53.00 42.34
N ARG A 40 20.96 -52.37 42.89
CA ARG A 40 20.68 -50.92 43.03
C ARG A 40 20.37 -50.06 41.79
N GLU A 41 19.14 -49.56 41.82
CA GLU A 41 18.69 -48.30 41.23
C GLU A 41 19.62 -47.12 41.60
N PRO A 42 19.80 -46.14 40.70
CA PRO A 42 19.02 -44.94 40.86
C PRO A 42 18.42 -44.40 39.55
N LEU A 43 17.18 -43.94 39.67
CA LEU A 43 16.46 -43.05 38.76
C LEU A 43 17.38 -41.99 38.14
N ASP A 44 17.67 -42.15 36.85
CA ASP A 44 18.13 -41.07 35.98
C ASP A 44 17.08 -40.85 34.90
N TYR A 45 16.04 -40.07 35.23
CA TYR A 45 15.19 -39.46 34.21
C TYR A 45 15.96 -38.30 33.59
N GLY A 46 16.99 -38.67 32.83
CA GLY A 46 17.73 -37.79 31.96
C GLY A 46 16.79 -37.21 30.90
N THR A 47 16.53 -35.91 31.02
CA THR A 47 16.58 -34.96 29.92
C THR A 47 15.78 -35.37 28.67
N GLY A 48 14.45 -35.38 28.79
CA GLY A 48 13.56 -35.74 27.69
C GLY A 48 12.63 -34.63 27.19
N LEU A 49 12.81 -33.36 27.55
CA LEU A 49 12.03 -32.26 26.96
C LEU A 49 12.93 -31.03 26.86
N PRO A 50 13.41 -30.68 25.65
CA PRO A 50 12.80 -29.58 24.92
C PRO A 50 13.04 -29.66 23.40
N GLN A 51 12.28 -30.46 22.65
CA GLN A 51 12.28 -30.36 21.17
C GLN A 51 10.93 -29.90 20.60
N ILE A 52 9.83 -30.31 21.22
CA ILE A 52 8.47 -29.99 20.73
C ILE A 52 8.08 -28.51 20.98
N LEU A 53 8.69 -27.85 21.96
CA LEU A 53 8.43 -26.43 22.23
C LEU A 53 9.15 -25.49 21.26
N SER A 54 10.37 -25.83 20.82
CA SER A 54 11.22 -24.91 20.04
C SER A 54 10.67 -24.60 18.64
N GLY A 55 10.00 -25.55 17.99
CA GLY A 55 9.42 -25.34 16.65
C GLY A 55 8.16 -24.47 16.68
N ASN A 56 7.29 -24.66 17.67
CA ASN A 56 6.04 -23.90 17.79
C ASN A 56 6.27 -22.43 18.18
N PHE A 57 7.28 -22.13 19.01
CA PHE A 57 7.64 -20.74 19.31
C PHE A 57 8.11 -19.97 18.08
N ASP A 58 8.87 -20.62 17.18
CA ASP A 58 9.33 -20.00 15.94
C ASP A 58 8.17 -19.67 14.99
N HIS A 59 7.16 -20.55 14.91
CA HIS A 59 5.95 -20.28 14.12
C HIS A 59 5.08 -19.16 14.71
N GLN A 60 4.93 -19.09 16.04
CA GLN A 60 4.19 -17.99 16.69
C GLN A 60 4.88 -16.65 16.50
N ILE A 61 6.22 -16.59 16.64
CA ILE A 61 7.00 -15.37 16.38
C ILE A 61 6.87 -14.94 14.92
N LYS A 62 6.96 -15.89 13.98
CA LYS A 62 6.77 -15.61 12.55
C LYS A 62 5.36 -15.13 12.23
N SER A 63 4.33 -15.70 12.86
CA SER A 63 2.94 -15.27 12.71
C SER A 63 2.74 -13.84 13.21
N LEU A 64 3.23 -13.53 14.41
CA LEU A 64 3.13 -12.19 14.99
C LEU A 64 3.87 -11.16 14.12
N LYS A 65 5.07 -11.49 13.63
CA LYS A 65 5.82 -10.61 12.72
C LYS A 65 5.06 -10.34 11.43
N LEU A 66 4.38 -11.34 10.87
CA LEU A 66 3.55 -11.17 9.68
C LEU A 66 2.36 -10.24 9.94
N GLU A 67 1.70 -10.38 11.09
CA GLU A 67 0.63 -9.47 11.53
C GLU A 67 1.15 -8.04 11.64
N ASP A 68 2.27 -7.83 12.34
CA ASP A 68 2.91 -6.52 12.48
C ASP A 68 3.29 -5.90 11.12
N GLU A 69 3.83 -6.70 10.19
CA GLU A 69 4.18 -6.25 8.83
C GLU A 69 2.94 -5.81 8.04
N ILE A 70 1.84 -6.57 8.11
CA ILE A 70 0.58 -6.23 7.45
C ILE A 70 0.00 -4.94 8.05
N ASP A 71 -0.04 -4.83 9.37
CA ASP A 71 -0.54 -3.64 10.07
C ASP A 71 0.27 -2.40 9.71
N GLN A 72 1.59 -2.53 9.64
CA GLN A 72 2.48 -1.44 9.22
C GLN A 72 2.18 -0.99 7.78
N VAL A 73 2.00 -1.94 6.84
CA VAL A 73 1.66 -1.61 5.44
C VAL A 73 0.31 -0.90 5.36
N LEU A 74 -0.70 -1.38 6.10
CA LEU A 74 -2.03 -0.76 6.12
C LEU A 74 -1.99 0.64 6.75
N GLN A 75 -1.17 0.85 7.78
CA GLN A 75 -1.00 2.15 8.40
C GLN A 75 -0.35 3.16 7.43
N GLU A 76 0.71 2.76 6.72
CA GLU A 76 1.35 3.63 5.74
C GLU A 76 0.44 3.91 4.54
N LEU A 77 -0.31 2.92 4.07
CA LEU A 77 -1.32 3.12 3.02
C LEU A 77 -2.36 4.16 3.43
N ARG A 78 -2.88 4.06 4.66
CA ARG A 78 -3.84 5.03 5.20
C ARG A 78 -3.25 6.44 5.22
N LYS A 79 -2.03 6.61 5.77
CA LYS A 79 -1.34 7.90 5.82
C LYS A 79 -1.12 8.50 4.44
N SER A 80 -0.72 7.68 3.46
CA SER A 80 -0.54 8.12 2.06
C SER A 80 -1.86 8.65 1.49
N GLN A 81 -2.94 7.87 1.63
CA GLN A 81 -4.25 8.25 1.10
C GLN A 81 -4.84 9.49 1.78
N GLU A 82 -4.65 9.65 3.09
CA GLU A 82 -5.05 10.86 3.82
C GLU A 82 -4.28 12.09 3.32
N THR A 83 -2.98 11.94 3.03
CA THR A 83 -2.14 13.01 2.49
C THR A 83 -2.58 13.38 1.06
N GLU A 84 -2.80 12.39 0.19
CA GLU A 84 -3.32 12.59 -1.16
C GLU A 84 -4.67 13.30 -1.15
N TYR A 85 -5.60 12.85 -0.30
CA TYR A 85 -6.91 13.49 -0.12
C TYR A 85 -6.76 14.96 0.28
N LYS A 86 -5.93 15.24 1.29
CA LYS A 86 -5.72 16.61 1.77
C LYS A 86 -5.16 17.52 0.69
N ILE A 87 -4.17 17.06 -0.07
CA ILE A 87 -3.62 17.79 -1.22
C ILE A 87 -4.73 18.06 -2.25
N ALA A 88 -5.54 17.04 -2.56
CA ALA A 88 -6.64 17.19 -3.51
C ALA A 88 -7.66 18.23 -3.04
N GLU A 89 -8.09 18.13 -1.79
CA GLU A 89 -9.05 19.03 -1.16
C GLU A 89 -8.56 20.48 -1.17
N GLU A 90 -7.31 20.72 -0.75
CA GLU A 90 -6.70 22.05 -0.75
C GLU A 90 -6.67 22.65 -2.16
N ARG A 91 -6.21 21.89 -3.16
CA ARG A 91 -6.07 22.35 -4.54
C ARG A 91 -7.43 22.60 -5.20
N LEU A 92 -8.38 21.68 -5.04
CA LEU A 92 -9.74 21.82 -5.57
C LEU A 92 -10.48 22.99 -4.91
N CYS A 93 -10.34 23.17 -3.60
CA CYS A 93 -10.92 24.32 -2.90
C CYS A 93 -10.31 25.65 -3.36
N ALA A 94 -9.00 25.70 -3.56
CA ALA A 94 -8.34 26.88 -4.12
C ALA A 94 -8.86 27.22 -5.52
N GLN A 95 -8.97 26.22 -6.41
CA GLN A 95 -9.52 26.39 -7.76
C GLN A 95 -10.98 26.85 -7.74
N LYS A 96 -11.82 26.28 -6.86
CA LYS A 96 -13.20 26.71 -6.64
C LYS A 96 -13.28 28.17 -6.24
N ASN A 97 -12.50 28.59 -5.24
CA ASN A 97 -12.49 29.96 -4.77
C ASN A 97 -12.01 30.93 -5.86
N TYR A 98 -11.00 30.52 -6.65
CA TYR A 98 -10.54 31.30 -7.78
C TYR A 98 -11.64 31.51 -8.83
N LEU A 99 -12.35 30.44 -9.22
CA LEU A 99 -13.49 30.52 -10.14
C LEU A 99 -14.62 31.43 -9.59
N LEU A 100 -14.97 31.31 -8.32
CA LEU A 100 -15.98 32.19 -7.70
C LEU A 100 -15.59 33.66 -7.78
N ASN A 101 -14.32 33.97 -7.51
CA ASN A 101 -13.79 35.34 -7.65
C ASN A 101 -13.86 35.83 -9.09
N LEU A 102 -13.59 34.98 -10.08
CA LEU A 102 -13.72 35.32 -11.50
C LEU A 102 -15.17 35.62 -11.89
N TYR A 103 -16.13 34.81 -11.42
CA TYR A 103 -17.55 35.06 -11.67
C TYR A 103 -18.02 36.38 -11.04
N GLN A 104 -17.54 36.70 -9.84
CA GLN A 104 -17.85 37.99 -9.20
C GLN A 104 -17.26 39.17 -9.99
N GLN A 105 -16.01 39.05 -10.45
CA GLN A 105 -15.38 40.07 -11.30
C GLN A 105 -16.15 40.27 -12.60
N LEU A 106 -16.56 39.17 -13.26
CA LEU A 106 -17.39 39.24 -14.47
C LEU A 106 -18.72 39.98 -14.22
N ALA A 107 -19.37 39.74 -13.09
CA ALA A 107 -20.62 40.41 -12.74
C ALA A 107 -20.42 41.93 -12.56
N ASN A 108 -19.30 42.33 -11.94
CA ASN A 108 -18.93 43.74 -11.77
C ASN A 108 -18.63 44.40 -13.12
N GLU A 109 -17.76 43.78 -13.93
CA GLU A 109 -17.38 44.27 -15.26
C GLU A 109 -18.60 44.45 -16.18
N ARG A 110 -19.56 43.50 -16.15
CA ARG A 110 -20.84 43.62 -16.88
C ARG A 110 -21.71 44.76 -16.37
N SER A 111 -21.75 44.96 -15.06
CA SER A 111 -22.53 46.05 -14.45
C SER A 111 -21.96 47.41 -14.83
N GLU A 112 -20.64 47.54 -14.88
CA GLU A 112 -19.94 48.74 -15.33
C GLU A 112 -20.19 49.03 -16.81
N LEU A 113 -20.09 48.00 -17.66
CA LEU A 113 -20.38 48.10 -19.09
C LEU A 113 -21.83 48.57 -19.32
N SER A 114 -22.80 48.03 -18.58
CA SER A 114 -24.22 48.43 -18.69
C SER A 114 -24.50 49.85 -18.21
N ARG A 115 -23.68 50.39 -17.30
CA ARG A 115 -23.89 51.72 -16.72
C ARG A 115 -23.42 52.85 -17.65
N HIS A 116 -22.71 52.54 -18.75
CA HIS A 116 -22.12 53.52 -19.66
C HIS A 116 -21.48 54.69 -18.91
N THR A 117 -20.51 54.39 -18.03
CA THR A 117 -19.80 55.45 -17.31
C THR A 117 -19.03 56.30 -18.32
N SER A 118 -19.40 57.57 -18.46
CA SER A 118 -18.86 58.52 -19.47
C SER A 118 -17.35 58.78 -19.38
N SER A 119 -16.68 58.19 -18.40
CA SER A 119 -15.25 58.36 -18.09
C SER A 119 -14.38 57.20 -18.58
N THR A 120 -14.96 56.08 -19.00
CA THR A 120 -14.21 54.86 -19.36
C THR A 120 -14.51 54.47 -20.80
N ASP A 121 -13.47 54.09 -21.53
CA ASP A 121 -13.56 53.63 -22.91
C ASP A 121 -14.50 52.39 -23.02
N PRO A 122 -15.62 52.48 -23.76
CA PRO A 122 -16.56 51.38 -23.94
C PRO A 122 -15.93 50.12 -24.54
N ASP A 123 -14.95 50.27 -25.44
CA ASP A 123 -14.30 49.14 -26.10
C ASP A 123 -13.41 48.39 -25.09
N ALA A 124 -12.70 49.11 -24.23
CA ALA A 124 -11.92 48.51 -23.15
C ALA A 124 -12.78 47.74 -22.14
N LEU A 125 -13.99 48.22 -21.84
CA LEU A 125 -14.94 47.52 -20.96
C LEU A 125 -15.47 46.23 -21.60
N LEU A 126 -15.75 46.26 -22.90
CA LEU A 126 -16.16 45.07 -23.64
C LEU A 126 -15.04 44.03 -23.68
N ASP A 127 -13.81 44.45 -23.97
CA ASP A 127 -12.63 43.60 -23.96
C ASP A 127 -12.39 42.97 -22.59
N ALA A 128 -12.56 43.73 -21.50
CA ALA A 128 -12.44 43.18 -20.14
C ALA A 128 -13.43 42.03 -19.91
N VAL A 129 -14.71 42.22 -20.28
CA VAL A 129 -15.75 41.19 -20.16
C VAL A 129 -15.43 39.95 -20.99
N LEU A 130 -15.00 40.13 -22.25
CA LEU A 130 -14.66 39.02 -23.14
C LEU A 130 -13.46 38.22 -22.62
N ASN A 131 -12.40 38.92 -22.22
CA ASN A 131 -11.21 38.31 -21.63
C ASN A 131 -11.54 37.53 -20.37
N ARG A 132 -12.43 38.07 -19.52
CA ARG A 132 -12.88 37.38 -18.31
C ARG A 132 -13.65 36.11 -18.61
N VAL A 133 -14.56 36.15 -19.59
CA VAL A 133 -15.32 34.98 -20.02
C VAL A 133 -14.37 33.89 -20.52
N ASP A 134 -13.37 34.23 -21.32
CA ASP A 134 -12.41 33.25 -21.82
C ASP A 134 -11.48 32.73 -20.73
N GLN A 135 -11.12 33.55 -19.75
CA GLN A 135 -10.41 33.10 -18.56
C GLN A 135 -11.24 32.08 -17.77
N ILE A 136 -12.52 32.35 -17.51
CA ILE A 136 -13.41 31.41 -16.82
C ILE A 136 -13.50 30.08 -17.57
N LYS A 137 -13.65 30.10 -18.91
CA LYS A 137 -13.68 28.87 -19.71
C LYS A 137 -12.42 28.03 -19.51
N ARG A 138 -11.23 28.65 -19.54
CA ARG A 138 -9.96 27.95 -19.31
C ARG A 138 -9.89 27.34 -17.91
N GLU A 139 -10.27 28.09 -16.89
CA GLU A 139 -10.23 27.62 -15.51
C GLU A 139 -11.28 26.55 -15.19
N VAL A 140 -12.41 26.53 -15.90
CA VAL A 140 -13.40 25.45 -15.83
C VAL A 140 -12.87 24.17 -16.49
N MET A 141 -12.20 24.27 -17.65
CA MET A 141 -11.55 23.10 -18.27
C MET A 141 -10.48 22.52 -17.35
N LYS A 142 -9.63 23.38 -16.77
CA LYS A 142 -8.63 22.98 -15.77
C LYS A 142 -9.26 22.29 -14.56
N LEU A 143 -10.39 22.78 -14.06
CA LEU A 143 -11.11 22.10 -12.97
C LEU A 143 -11.55 20.69 -13.40
N GLY A 144 -12.03 20.52 -14.63
CA GLY A 144 -12.36 19.20 -15.18
C GLY A 144 -11.15 18.25 -15.19
N ASP A 145 -9.97 18.74 -15.57
CA ASP A 145 -8.74 17.95 -15.48
C ASP A 145 -8.38 17.60 -14.03
N MET A 146 -8.57 18.53 -13.09
CA MET A 146 -8.32 18.30 -11.67
C MET A 146 -9.29 17.26 -11.07
N GLU A 147 -10.55 17.23 -11.50
CA GLU A 147 -11.57 16.29 -11.01
C GLU A 147 -11.26 14.83 -11.34
N GLU A 148 -10.36 14.58 -12.30
CA GLU A 148 -9.85 13.24 -12.60
C GLU A 148 -9.16 12.60 -11.38
N VAL A 149 -8.78 13.33 -10.33
CA VAL A 149 -8.28 12.70 -9.10
C VAL A 149 -9.33 11.87 -8.35
N ALA A 150 -10.61 11.98 -8.69
CA ALA A 150 -11.69 11.19 -8.09
C ALA A 150 -11.53 9.67 -8.29
N LYS A 151 -10.82 9.23 -9.35
CA LYS A 151 -10.43 7.81 -9.56
C LYS A 151 -9.22 7.38 -8.72
N GLY A 152 -8.64 8.29 -7.94
CA GLY A 152 -7.43 8.10 -7.12
C GLY A 152 -6.16 8.57 -7.82
N PHE A 153 -5.16 8.98 -7.03
CA PHE A 153 -3.90 9.53 -7.55
C PHE A 153 -3.14 8.50 -8.39
N GLY A 154 -3.08 7.24 -7.94
CA GLY A 154 -2.44 6.16 -8.70
C GLY A 154 -3.06 5.86 -10.07
N LYS A 155 -4.30 6.31 -10.35
CA LYS A 155 -4.98 6.17 -11.65
C LYS A 155 -5.06 7.48 -12.45
N THR A 156 -4.59 8.58 -11.87
CA THR A 156 -4.61 9.90 -12.50
C THR A 156 -3.35 10.07 -13.35
N SER A 157 -3.47 10.78 -14.47
CA SER A 157 -2.32 11.03 -15.33
C SER A 157 -1.23 11.76 -14.55
N LYS A 158 0.03 11.36 -14.76
CA LYS A 158 1.20 12.00 -14.14
C LYS A 158 1.26 13.50 -14.47
N ASP A 159 0.83 13.88 -15.68
CA ASP A 159 0.84 15.26 -16.13
C ASP A 159 -0.15 16.12 -15.32
N ILE A 160 -1.37 15.61 -15.08
CA ILE A 160 -2.39 16.26 -14.25
C ILE A 160 -1.89 16.42 -12.81
N LEU A 161 -1.32 15.36 -12.23
CA LEU A 161 -0.79 15.39 -10.86
C LEU A 161 0.35 16.40 -10.70
N ARG A 162 1.26 16.44 -11.68
CA ARG A 162 2.37 17.39 -11.68
C ARG A 162 1.87 18.83 -11.84
N GLU A 163 1.04 19.07 -12.83
CA GLU A 163 0.60 20.43 -13.20
C GLU A 163 -0.31 21.07 -12.15
N HIS A 164 -1.24 20.30 -11.58
CA HIS A 164 -2.30 20.87 -10.73
C HIS A 164 -2.12 20.58 -9.24
N PHE A 165 -1.42 19.49 -8.90
CA PHE A 165 -1.24 19.07 -7.50
C PHE A 165 0.20 19.23 -7.00
N GLY A 166 1.17 19.52 -7.88
CA GLY A 166 2.56 19.78 -7.52
C GLY A 166 3.32 18.52 -7.10
N LEU A 167 2.88 17.35 -7.56
CA LEU A 167 3.57 16.09 -7.33
C LEU A 167 4.58 15.85 -8.46
N GLU A 168 5.85 16.15 -8.19
CA GLU A 168 6.95 15.62 -8.99
C GLU A 168 7.15 14.16 -8.62
N MET A 169 6.98 13.25 -9.58
CA MET A 169 7.35 11.87 -9.34
C MET A 169 8.83 11.70 -9.65
N GLU A 170 9.61 11.30 -8.63
CA GLU A 170 11.01 10.89 -8.81
C GLU A 170 11.09 9.75 -9.84
N HIS A 171 12.08 9.87 -10.73
CA HIS A 171 12.29 9.04 -11.91
C HIS A 171 12.97 7.71 -11.61
#